data_AF-A0A3E4R1S5-F1
#
_entry.id   AF-A0A3E4R1S5-F1
#
_cell.length_a   1.000
_cell.length_b   1.000
_cell.length_c   1.000
_cell.angle_alpha   90.00
_cell.angle_beta   90.00
_cell.angle_gamma   90.00
#
_symmetry.space_group_name_H-M   'P 1'
#
loop_
_entity.id
_entity.type
_entity.pdbx_description
1 polymer ?
#
loop_
_entity_poly.entity_id
_entity_poly.type
_entity_poly.pdbx_seq_one_letter_code
_entity_poly.pdbx_strand_id
1 'polypeptide(L)'
;MRMTMGAMRRFKQETGMEVSEMTTEASLMVVFLFCCVASACNADNVPFDLDLDKFADGLEMDKLTDFVETMQQDAGDSKKKKTAPQASKN
;
A
#
# COMPACT_ATOMS: atom_id res chain seq x y z
N MET A 1 -5.99 -3.57 4.01
CA MET A 1 -4.51 -3.58 3.82
C MET A 1 -3.87 -2.66 4.84
N ARG A 2 -2.67 -2.92 5.37
CA ARG A 2 -2.04 -1.98 6.32
C ARG A 2 -1.23 -0.94 5.56
N MET A 3 -1.78 0.26 5.37
CA MET A 3 -1.01 1.40 4.85
C MET A 3 0.01 1.81 5.91
N THR A 4 1.30 1.53 5.65
CA THR A 4 2.41 1.92 6.53
C THR A 4 3.17 3.08 5.91
N MET A 5 3.84 3.88 6.73
CA MET A 5 4.77 4.91 6.22
C MET A 5 5.93 4.30 5.41
N GLY A 6 6.26 3.03 5.64
CA GLY A 6 7.27 2.30 4.88
C GLY A 6 6.84 1.98 3.44
N ALA A 7 5.55 1.66 3.23
CA ALA A 7 4.98 1.47 1.90
C ALA A 7 4.91 2.80 1.13
N MET A 8 4.45 3.86 1.80
CA MET A 8 4.37 5.21 1.20
C MET A 8 5.75 5.75 0.78
N ARG A 9 6.78 5.51 1.60
CA ARG A 9 8.16 5.93 1.27
C ARG A 9 8.71 5.18 0.06
N ARG A 10 8.48 3.86 -0.04
CA ARG A 10 8.92 3.06 -1.19
C ARG A 10 8.21 3.47 -2.47
N PHE A 11 6.89 3.66 -2.41
CA PHE A 11 6.13 4.14 -3.56
C PHE A 11 6.70 5.44 -4.11
N LYS A 12 6.97 6.43 -3.24
CA LYS A 12 7.59 7.70 -3.64
C LYS A 12 8.98 7.53 -4.25
N GLN A 13 9.77 6.57 -3.77
CA GLN A 13 11.10 6.30 -4.33
C GLN A 13 11.02 5.69 -5.73
N GLU A 14 10.04 4.82 -5.97
CA GLU A 14 9.85 4.14 -7.27
C GLU A 14 9.22 5.06 -8.32
N THR A 15 8.20 5.85 -7.94
CA THR A 15 7.38 6.62 -8.88
C THR A 15 7.72 8.10 -8.94
N GLY A 16 8.46 8.61 -7.94
CA GLY A 16 8.77 10.03 -7.80
C GLY A 16 7.60 10.91 -7.32
N MET A 17 6.44 10.32 -7.07
CA MET A 17 5.20 11.02 -6.69
C MET A 17 4.60 10.50 -5.39
N GLU A 18 3.82 11.33 -4.71
CA GLU A 18 3.16 10.95 -3.45
C GLU A 18 1.99 10.00 -3.73
N VAL A 19 1.67 9.12 -2.76
CA VAL A 19 0.49 8.24 -2.84
C VAL A 19 -0.81 9.06 -2.96
N SER A 20 -0.83 10.28 -2.42
CA SER A 20 -1.96 11.20 -2.58
C SER A 20 -2.17 11.71 -4.01
N GLU A 21 -1.12 11.65 -4.84
CA GLU A 21 -1.16 12.04 -6.25
C GLU A 21 -1.35 10.83 -7.16
N MET A 22 -1.40 9.62 -6.59
CA MET A 22 -1.57 8.38 -7.32
C MET A 22 -2.92 8.38 -8.05
N THR A 23 -2.86 8.22 -9.37
CA THR A 23 -4.02 8.03 -10.24
C THR A 23 -4.40 6.56 -10.34
N THR A 24 -5.52 6.26 -11.01
CA THR A 24 -5.98 4.89 -11.32
C THR A 24 -5.15 4.21 -12.43
N GLU A 25 -3.92 4.65 -12.63
CA GLU A 25 -3.01 4.05 -13.61
C GLU A 25 -2.53 2.70 -13.10
N ALA A 26 -2.83 1.63 -13.86
CA ALA A 26 -2.58 0.25 -13.44
C ALA A 26 -1.13 0.02 -12.97
N SER A 27 -0.15 0.61 -13.67
CA SER A 27 1.26 0.53 -13.30
C SER A 27 1.56 1.12 -11.93
N LEU A 28 1.01 2.30 -11.59
CA LEU A 28 1.18 2.89 -10.26
C LEU A 28 0.50 2.03 -9.19
N MET A 29 -0.65 1.44 -9.52
CA MET A 29 -1.39 0.58 -8.60
C MET A 29 -0.62 -0.69 -8.25
N VAL A 30 -0.01 -1.34 -9.24
CA VAL A 30 0.87 -2.50 -9.05
C VAL A 30 2.06 -2.13 -8.16
N VAL A 31 2.71 -0.99 -8.43
CA VAL A 31 3.84 -0.51 -7.62
C VAL A 31 3.43 -0.25 -6.17
N PHE A 32 2.26 0.36 -5.96
CA PHE A 32 1.74 0.60 -4.63
C PHE A 32 1.41 -0.69 -3.87
N LEU A 33 0.79 -1.65 -4.56
CA LEU A 33 0.48 -2.96 -4.00
C LEU A 33 1.76 -3.70 -3.57
N PHE A 34 2.77 -3.69 -4.44
CA PHE A 34 4.09 -4.25 -4.17
C PHE A 34 4.72 -3.62 -2.92
N CYS A 35 4.70 -2.28 -2.82
CA CYS A 35 5.24 -1.55 -1.68
C CYS A 35 4.55 -1.93 -0.36
N CYS A 36 3.24 -2.15 -0.40
CA CYS A 36 2.48 -2.57 0.77
C CYS A 36 2.82 -4.00 1.20
N VAL A 37 2.92 -4.94 0.24
CA VAL A 37 3.33 -6.33 0.53
C VAL A 37 4.75 -6.37 1.08
N ALA A 38 5.70 -5.69 0.42
CA ALA A 38 7.08 -5.60 0.88
C ALA A 38 7.19 -5.00 2.29
N SER A 39 6.38 -3.98 2.60
CA SER A 39 6.35 -3.40 3.95
C SER A 39 5.75 -4.34 4.99
N ALA A 40 4.74 -5.14 4.63
CA ALA A 40 4.13 -6.12 5.53
C ALA A 40 5.12 -7.26 5.81
N CYS A 41 5.72 -7.83 4.76
CA CYS A 41 6.77 -8.85 4.88
C CYS A 41 7.93 -8.36 5.75
N ASN A 42 8.37 -7.11 5.59
CA ASN A 42 9.41 -6.53 6.43
C ASN A 42 8.97 -6.34 7.89
N ALA A 43 7.69 -6.09 8.15
CA ALA A 43 7.17 -6.02 9.52
C ALA A 43 7.07 -7.41 10.17
N ASP A 44 6.70 -8.42 9.37
CA ASP A 44 6.53 -9.81 9.81
C ASP A 44 7.85 -10.61 9.76
N ASN A 45 8.97 -9.97 9.41
CA ASN A 45 10.29 -10.60 9.20
C ASN A 45 10.26 -11.78 8.20
N VAL A 46 9.39 -11.69 7.20
CA VAL A 46 9.30 -12.66 6.10
C VAL A 46 10.17 -12.18 4.93
N PRO A 47 11.07 -13.03 4.39
CA PRO A 47 11.85 -12.68 3.20
C PRO A 47 10.91 -12.50 2.00
N PHE A 48 10.99 -11.33 1.36
CA PHE A 48 10.23 -10.99 0.16
C PHE A 48 11.20 -10.76 -0.99
N ASP A 49 11.47 -11.83 -1.73
CA ASP A 49 12.49 -11.89 -2.80
C ASP A 49 11.82 -11.89 -4.20
N LEU A 50 10.77 -11.08 -4.31
CA LEU A 50 10.05 -10.83 -5.56
C LEU A 50 10.42 -9.45 -6.08
N ASP A 51 10.78 -9.40 -7.36
CA ASP A 51 10.96 -8.14 -8.08
C ASP A 51 9.59 -7.58 -8.51
N LEU A 52 9.53 -6.27 -8.75
CA LEU A 52 8.32 -5.59 -9.18
C LEU A 52 7.71 -6.24 -10.44
N ASP A 53 8.56 -6.57 -11.42
CA ASP A 53 8.13 -7.20 -12.68
C ASP A 53 7.55 -8.60 -12.43
N LYS A 54 8.21 -9.44 -11.62
CA LYS A 54 7.70 -10.77 -11.27
C LYS A 54 6.40 -10.71 -10.48
N PHE A 55 6.25 -9.68 -9.65
CA PHE A 55 5.02 -9.44 -8.93
C PHE A 55 3.89 -9.00 -9.87
N ALA A 56 4.18 -8.13 -10.83
CA ALA A 56 3.25 -7.68 -11.86
C ALA A 56 2.78 -8.84 -12.75
N ASP A 57 3.70 -9.72 -13.16
CA ASP A 57 3.38 -10.92 -13.97
C ASP A 57 2.44 -11.89 -13.26
N GLY A 58 2.44 -11.89 -11.92
CA GLY A 58 1.54 -12.69 -11.10
C GLY A 58 0.17 -12.06 -10.83
N LEU A 59 -0.08 -10.84 -11.31
CA LEU A 59 -1.33 -10.10 -11.08
C LEU A 59 -2.19 -10.08 -12.34
N GLU A 60 -3.40 -10.61 -12.22
CA GLU A 60 -4.43 -10.44 -13.23
C GLU A 60 -5.12 -9.07 -13.09
N MET A 61 -5.52 -8.47 -14.21
CA MET A 61 -6.20 -7.17 -14.25
C MET A 61 -7.48 -7.14 -13.41
N ASP A 62 -8.19 -8.27 -13.31
CA ASP A 62 -9.40 -8.39 -12.48
C ASP A 62 -9.08 -8.23 -10.99
N LYS A 63 -7.96 -8.80 -10.53
CA LYS A 63 -7.50 -8.68 -9.14
C LYS A 63 -6.98 -7.29 -8.82
N LEU A 64 -6.37 -6.63 -9.80
CA LEU A 64 -5.98 -5.25 -9.68
C LEU A 64 -7.20 -4.35 -9.50
N THR A 65 -8.26 -4.58 -10.28
CA THR A 65 -9.51 -3.81 -10.24
C THR A 65 -10.20 -3.90 -8.88
N ASP A 66 -10.36 -5.12 -8.36
CA ASP A 66 -10.90 -5.35 -7.00
C ASP A 66 -10.06 -4.61 -5.93
N PHE A 67 -8.74 -4.60 -6.10
CA PHE A 67 -7.84 -3.87 -5.23
C PHE A 67 -8.05 -2.35 -5.31
N VAL A 68 -8.21 -1.79 -6.50
CA VAL A 68 -8.48 -0.36 -6.70
C VAL A 68 -9.73 0.08 -5.94
N GLU A 69 -10.81 -0.66 -6.08
CA GLU A 69 -12.09 -0.36 -5.43
C GLU A 69 -11.94 -0.38 -3.90
N THR A 70 -11.25 -1.39 -3.38
CA THR A 70 -10.96 -1.50 -1.95
C THR A 70 -10.07 -0.34 -1.47
N MET A 71 -9.08 0.05 -2.25
CA MET A 71 -8.14 1.11 -1.87
C MET A 71 -8.80 2.50 -1.90
N GLN A 72 -9.69 2.76 -2.85
CA GLN A 72 -10.47 4.00 -2.90
C GLN A 72 -11.43 4.12 -1.70
N GLN A 73 -11.99 3.00 -1.24
CA GLN A 73 -12.82 2.97 -0.03
C GLN A 73 -12.00 3.27 1.25
N ASP A 74 -10.80 2.71 1.39
CA ASP A 74 -9.91 2.94 2.55
C ASP A 74 -9.21 4.33 2.52
N ALA A 75 -8.90 4.86 1.34
CA ALA A 75 -8.34 6.21 1.18
C ALA A 75 -9.35 7.31 1.56
N GLY A 76 -10.65 7.04 1.41
CA GLY A 76 -11.74 7.88 1.92
C GLY A 76 -11.85 7.92 3.45
N ASP A 77 -11.45 6.84 4.13
CA ASP A 77 -11.53 6.71 5.60
C ASP A 77 -10.25 7.14 6.33
N SER A 78 -9.15 7.33 5.60
CA SER A 78 -7.86 7.80 6.14
C SER A 78 -7.88 9.25 6.68
N LYS A 79 -8.99 9.98 6.53
CA LYS A 79 -9.25 11.25 7.26
C LYS A 79 -9.89 11.07 8.64
N LYS A 80 -10.20 9.85 9.09
CA LYS A 80 -10.93 9.60 10.35
C LYS A 80 -10.31 8.58 11.29
N LYS A 81 -8.97 8.52 11.39
CA LYS A 81 -8.36 7.90 12.59
C LYS A 81 -6.99 8.46 12.95
N LYS A 82 -6.95 9.73 13.35
CA LYS A 82 -5.97 10.16 14.35
C LYS A 82 -6.57 9.99 15.74
N THR A 83 -5.78 9.33 16.58
CA THR A 83 -5.81 9.28 18.05
C THR A 83 -6.98 8.56 18.73
N ALA A 84 -6.72 7.29 19.09
CA ALA A 84 -7.19 6.77 20.36
C ALA A 84 -6.50 7.53 21.51
N PRO A 85 -7.20 7.86 22.61
CA PRO A 85 -6.60 7.90 23.92
C PRO A 85 -6.98 6.60 24.65
N GLN A 86 -6.05 5.65 24.75
CA GLN A 86 -6.13 4.64 25.81
C GLN A 86 -5.48 5.21 27.08
N ALA A 87 -6.34 5.44 28.06
CA ALA A 87 -6.19 5.28 29.51
C ALA A 87 -4.84 5.60 30.20
N SER A 88 -4.91 6.50 31.19
CA SER A 88 -4.12 6.34 32.42
C SER A 88 -5.04 6.57 33.62
N LYS A 89 -5.35 5.48 34.33
CA LYS A 89 -5.87 5.52 35.70
C LYS A 89 -4.67 5.74 36.62
N ASN A 90 -4.67 6.80 37.41
CA ASN A 90 -3.94 6.90 38.68
C ASN A 90 -4.70 7.83 39.60
#